data_AF-A0AB32TDX6-F1
#
_entry.id   AF-A0AB32TDX6-F1
#
_cell.length_a   1.000
_cell.length_b   1.000
_cell.length_c   1.000
_cell.angle_alpha   90.00
_cell.angle_beta   90.00
_cell.angle_gamma   90.00
#
_symmetry.space_group_name_H-M   'P 1'
#
loop_
_entity.id
_entity.type
_entity.pdbx_description
1 polymer ?
#
loop_
_entity_poly.entity_id
_entity_poly.type
_entity_poly.pdbx_seq_one_letter_code
_entity_poly.pdbx_strand_id
1 'polypeptide(L)'
;MAASVKVAVRVRPFNSRENNHDAKCVIQMQGNTTCIYNPKQPKESAKNFSFDYSYWSHSTEDDPAFVSQRQVYLDIGEEMLLHAFEGYNVCIFAYGQTGAGKSYTMMGKQEPGQQGIIPQMCEDLFKRTSENIDPELSYSVEVSFMEIYCERVRDLLNPKSKGALRVREHPIMGPYVEDLSKLAVTSYDDIRDLMDAGNKARTVAATNMNETSSRSHAVFTIVFTQHRRDQMTNLDTEKVCVCLRACTCTCASTSVPVCVRVFVCSCVRVFVCSCVRVLLFNPLR
;
A
#
# COMPACT_ATOMS: atom_id res chain seq x y z
N MET A 1 4.17 22.64 10.28
CA MET A 1 4.30 22.46 8.82
C MET A 1 3.09 21.67 8.34
N ALA A 2 2.33 22.20 7.39
CA ALA A 2 1.22 21.45 6.78
C ALA A 2 1.82 20.30 5.95
N ALA A 3 1.46 19.05 6.28
CA ALA A 3 1.95 17.89 5.55
C ALA A 3 1.31 17.86 4.15
N SER A 4 2.12 17.92 3.10
CA SER A 4 1.64 17.77 1.73
C SER A 4 1.47 16.28 1.39
N VAL A 5 0.43 15.97 0.61
CA VAL A 5 0.27 14.63 0.02
C VAL A 5 1.30 14.48 -1.09
N LYS A 6 2.15 13.45 -1.02
CA LYS A 6 3.00 13.03 -2.13
C LYS A 6 2.23 12.13 -3.07
N VAL A 7 2.39 12.32 -4.37
CA VAL A 7 1.76 11.53 -5.42
C VAL A 7 2.85 10.94 -6.32
N ALA A 8 2.84 9.62 -6.44
CA ALA A 8 3.71 8.90 -7.34
C ALA A 8 2.91 8.09 -8.35
N VAL A 9 3.41 7.96 -9.57
CA VAL A 9 2.84 7.06 -10.58
C VAL A 9 3.84 5.99 -10.96
N ARG A 10 3.33 4.80 -11.29
CA ARG A 10 4.17 3.67 -11.70
C ARG A 10 3.58 2.93 -12.88
N VAL A 11 4.35 2.80 -13.95
CA VAL A 11 3.99 1.99 -15.12
C VAL A 11 4.63 0.61 -15.02
N ARG A 12 3.83 -0.45 -15.21
CA ARG A 12 4.29 -1.84 -15.17
C ARG A 12 4.66 -2.36 -16.56
N PRO A 13 5.37 -3.50 -16.67
CA PRO A 13 5.59 -4.18 -17.94
C PRO A 13 4.27 -4.67 -18.52
N PHE A 14 4.27 -4.99 -19.82
CA PHE A 14 3.12 -5.64 -20.43
C PHE A 14 2.80 -6.99 -19.78
N ASN A 15 1.51 -7.27 -19.62
CA ASN A 15 1.02 -8.58 -19.21
C ASN A 15 0.87 -9.51 -20.42
N SER A 16 0.63 -10.80 -20.18
CA SER A 16 0.49 -11.80 -21.24
C SER A 16 -0.58 -11.43 -22.28
N ARG A 17 -1.70 -10.82 -21.86
CA ARG A 17 -2.76 -10.38 -22.78
C ARG A 17 -2.31 -9.21 -23.67
N GLU A 18 -1.50 -8.29 -23.16
CA GLU A 18 -0.99 -7.15 -23.93
C GLU A 18 0.04 -7.60 -24.95
N ASN A 19 0.94 -8.51 -24.55
CA ASN A 19 1.91 -9.13 -25.46
C ASN A 19 1.21 -9.94 -26.57
N ASN A 20 0.20 -10.75 -26.22
CA ASN A 20 -0.54 -11.57 -27.20
C ASN A 20 -1.38 -10.76 -28.20
N HIS A 21 -1.60 -9.47 -27.95
CA HIS A 21 -2.36 -8.58 -28.82
C HIS A 21 -1.50 -7.49 -29.45
N ASP A 22 -0.16 -7.62 -29.42
CA ASP A 22 0.79 -6.64 -29.96
C ASP A 22 0.46 -5.20 -29.51
N ALA A 23 0.10 -5.06 -28.23
CA ALA A 23 -0.31 -3.78 -27.67
C ALA A 23 0.83 -2.76 -27.76
N LYS A 24 0.49 -1.53 -28.14
CA LYS A 24 1.45 -0.43 -28.17
C LYS A 24 1.55 0.24 -26.80
N CYS A 25 2.77 0.58 -26.39
CA CYS A 25 2.96 1.33 -25.16
C CYS A 25 2.56 2.78 -25.43
N VAL A 26 1.59 3.28 -24.67
CA VAL A 26 1.06 4.64 -24.80
C VAL A 26 1.55 5.55 -23.67
N ILE A 27 2.52 5.08 -22.88
CA ILE A 27 3.09 5.81 -21.75
C ILE A 27 4.57 6.02 -21.99
N GLN A 28 5.01 7.24 -21.71
CA GLN A 28 6.42 7.58 -21.62
C GLN A 28 6.64 8.40 -20.36
N MET A 29 7.77 8.24 -19.71
CA MET A 29 8.12 9.00 -18.51
C MET A 29 9.48 9.66 -18.71
N GLN A 30 9.60 10.90 -18.28
CA GLN A 30 10.85 11.65 -18.28
C GLN A 30 10.94 12.48 -17.00
N GLY A 31 11.89 12.13 -16.13
CA GLY A 31 11.98 12.72 -14.79
C GLY A 31 10.67 12.53 -14.02
N ASN A 32 10.08 13.63 -13.57
CA ASN A 32 8.84 13.63 -12.81
C ASN A 32 7.56 13.75 -13.66
N THR A 33 7.71 13.76 -14.99
CA THR A 33 6.60 13.92 -15.94
C THR A 33 6.24 12.59 -16.60
N THR A 34 4.95 12.26 -16.57
CA THR A 34 4.35 11.14 -17.29
C THR A 34 3.52 11.65 -18.47
N CYS A 35 3.83 11.15 -19.65
CA CYS A 35 3.19 11.47 -20.91
C CYS A 35 2.28 10.29 -21.33
N ILE A 36 1.04 10.59 -21.71
CA ILE A 36 0.09 9.62 -22.27
C ILE A 36 -0.27 9.98 -23.72
N TYR A 37 -0.13 9.01 -24.61
CA TYR A 37 -0.48 9.12 -26.03
C TYR A 37 -1.88 8.56 -26.28
N ASN A 38 -2.65 9.23 -27.14
CA ASN A 38 -3.95 8.73 -27.58
C ASN A 38 -3.78 7.82 -28.82
N PRO A 39 -3.94 6.49 -28.70
CA PRO A 39 -3.71 5.60 -29.84
C PRO A 39 -4.72 5.79 -30.98
N LYS A 40 -5.90 6.37 -30.71
CA LYS A 40 -6.91 6.71 -31.73
C LYS A 40 -6.60 7.99 -32.49
N GLN A 41 -5.78 8.88 -31.92
CA GLN A 41 -5.46 10.19 -32.49
C GLN A 41 -3.95 10.43 -32.43
N PRO A 42 -3.15 9.72 -33.25
CA PRO A 42 -1.68 9.81 -33.20
C PRO A 42 -1.12 11.19 -33.60
N LYS A 43 -1.96 12.08 -34.16
CA LYS A 43 -1.60 13.47 -34.47
C LYS A 43 -1.87 14.43 -33.30
N GLU A 44 -2.64 14.00 -32.29
CA GLU A 44 -2.87 14.78 -31.07
C GLU A 44 -1.58 14.79 -30.24
N SER A 45 -1.26 15.94 -29.64
CA SER A 45 -0.13 16.01 -28.71
C SER A 45 -0.38 15.10 -27.50
N ALA A 46 0.70 14.52 -26.97
CA ALA A 46 0.63 13.74 -25.75
C ALA A 46 0.12 14.62 -24.59
N LYS A 47 -0.67 14.03 -23.70
CA LYS A 47 -1.07 14.70 -22.46
C LYS A 47 0.00 14.46 -21.42
N ASN A 48 0.48 15.54 -20.80
CA ASN A 48 1.56 15.48 -19.84
C ASN A 48 1.03 15.74 -18.43
N PHE A 49 1.47 14.94 -17.47
CA PHE A 49 1.12 15.05 -16.06
C PHE A 49 2.40 15.03 -15.24
N SER A 50 2.55 15.95 -14.29
CA SER A 50 3.70 15.98 -13.39
C SER A 50 3.28 15.50 -12.00
N PHE A 51 4.14 14.67 -11.40
CA PHE A 51 3.95 14.06 -10.08
C PHE A 51 5.20 14.26 -9.22
N ASP A 52 5.17 13.88 -7.95
CA ASP A 52 6.38 13.88 -7.13
C ASP A 52 7.37 12.83 -7.64
N TYR A 53 6.85 11.68 -8.12
CA TYR A 53 7.65 10.62 -8.75
C TYR A 53 6.90 10.00 -9.94
N SER A 54 7.61 9.75 -11.05
CA SER A 54 7.12 9.00 -12.20
C SER A 54 8.01 7.77 -12.44
N TYR A 55 7.61 6.62 -11.90
CA TYR A 55 8.38 5.38 -11.91
C TYR A 55 8.19 4.58 -13.19
N TRP A 56 9.24 4.55 -14.01
CA TRP A 56 9.31 3.69 -15.18
C TRP A 56 9.72 2.27 -14.78
N SER A 57 8.74 1.36 -14.65
CA SER A 57 9.00 -0.07 -14.43
C SER A 57 8.47 -0.91 -15.59
N HIS A 58 8.39 -0.34 -16.80
CA HIS A 58 7.82 -1.02 -17.97
C HIS A 58 8.80 -1.97 -18.67
N SER A 59 10.10 -1.66 -18.58
CA SER A 59 11.21 -2.38 -19.18
C SER A 59 11.80 -3.43 -18.21
N THR A 60 13.05 -3.84 -18.45
CA THR A 60 13.84 -4.73 -17.60
C THR A 60 14.87 -3.93 -16.80
N GLU A 61 15.52 -4.57 -15.83
CA GLU A 61 16.57 -3.96 -14.99
C GLU A 61 17.80 -3.48 -15.79
N ASP A 62 17.97 -3.91 -17.05
CA ASP A 62 19.03 -3.44 -17.94
C ASP A 62 18.80 -2.01 -18.47
N ASP A 63 17.57 -1.51 -18.40
CA ASP A 63 17.22 -0.16 -18.80
C ASP A 63 17.64 0.83 -17.68
N PRO A 64 18.51 1.82 -17.94
CA PRO A 64 18.92 2.81 -16.94
C PRO A 64 17.76 3.62 -16.33
N ALA A 65 16.62 3.70 -17.03
CA ALA A 65 15.43 4.36 -16.51
C ALA A 65 14.56 3.44 -15.62
N PHE A 66 14.88 2.15 -15.52
CA PHE A 66 14.09 1.17 -14.78
C PHE A 66 14.11 1.44 -13.28
N VAL A 67 12.91 1.48 -12.69
CA VAL A 67 12.71 1.64 -11.25
C VAL A 67 12.26 0.32 -10.62
N SER A 68 13.13 -0.23 -9.78
CA SER A 68 12.89 -1.48 -9.06
C SER A 68 11.97 -1.32 -7.84
N GLN A 69 11.53 -2.44 -7.26
CA GLN A 69 10.80 -2.44 -5.98
C GLN A 69 11.58 -1.77 -4.85
N ARG A 70 12.92 -1.94 -4.83
CA ARG A 70 13.80 -1.33 -3.84
C ARG A 70 13.81 0.19 -3.98
N GLN A 71 13.92 0.70 -5.20
CA GLN A 71 13.95 2.14 -5.42
C GLN A 71 12.63 2.81 -5.00
N VAL A 72 11.48 2.20 -5.34
CA VAL A 72 10.17 2.71 -4.88
C VAL A 72 10.08 2.74 -3.34
N TYR A 73 10.66 1.75 -2.65
CA TYR A 73 10.72 1.74 -1.19
C TYR A 73 11.62 2.86 -0.65
N LEU A 74 12.82 3.06 -1.21
CA LEU A 74 13.72 4.13 -0.78
C LEU A 74 13.10 5.52 -0.95
N ASP A 75 12.41 5.76 -2.07
CA ASP A 75 11.84 7.07 -2.39
C ASP A 75 10.61 7.43 -1.53
N ILE A 76 9.81 6.44 -1.11
CA ILE A 76 8.53 6.66 -0.42
C ILE A 76 8.45 5.92 0.90
N GLY A 77 8.75 4.62 0.91
CA GLY A 77 8.60 3.76 2.07
C GLY A 77 9.50 4.18 3.24
N GLU A 78 10.78 4.44 2.95
CA GLU A 78 11.77 4.83 3.96
C GLU A 78 11.40 6.16 4.64
N GLU A 79 11.00 7.17 3.88
CA GLU A 79 10.56 8.45 4.43
C GLU A 79 9.30 8.30 5.30
N MET A 80 8.34 7.47 4.89
CA MET A 80 7.16 7.22 5.70
C MET A 80 7.51 6.47 7.00
N LEU A 81 8.46 5.54 6.94
CA LEU A 81 8.96 4.87 8.14
C LEU A 81 9.65 5.86 9.08
N LEU A 82 10.50 6.75 8.56
CA LEU A 82 11.13 7.82 9.35
C LEU A 82 10.11 8.70 10.05
N HIS A 83 9.07 9.14 9.34
CA HIS A 83 7.97 9.89 9.93
C HIS A 83 7.23 9.10 11.03
N ALA A 84 7.12 7.77 10.90
CA ALA A 84 6.53 6.94 11.95
C ALA A 84 7.42 6.84 13.20
N PHE A 85 8.75 6.83 13.05
CA PHE A 85 9.70 6.96 14.18
C PHE A 85 9.67 8.36 14.80
N GLU A 86 9.45 9.41 14.02
CA GLU A 86 9.14 10.76 14.53
C GLU A 86 7.75 10.86 15.17
N GLY A 87 7.01 9.77 15.13
CA GLY A 87 5.71 9.54 15.73
C GLY A 87 4.54 10.27 15.11
N TYR A 88 4.62 10.42 13.79
CA TYR A 88 3.48 10.76 12.97
C TYR A 88 2.75 9.52 12.48
N ASN A 89 1.44 9.66 12.30
CA ASN A 89 0.66 8.70 11.55
C ASN A 89 0.96 8.86 10.05
N VAL A 90 1.22 7.76 9.36
CA VAL A 90 1.52 7.75 7.94
C VAL A 90 0.63 6.76 7.19
N CYS A 91 0.42 7.04 5.91
CA CYS A 91 -0.47 6.24 5.09
C CYS A 91 -0.02 6.27 3.63
N ILE A 92 0.12 5.08 3.04
CA ILE A 92 0.50 4.86 1.65
C ILE A 92 -0.64 4.09 0.99
N PHE A 93 -1.24 4.66 -0.05
CA PHE A 93 -2.30 4.01 -0.81
C PHE A 93 -1.83 3.61 -2.21
N ALA A 94 -2.22 2.42 -2.66
CA ALA A 94 -2.06 2.02 -4.05
C ALA A 94 -3.39 2.11 -4.79
N TYR A 95 -3.45 2.94 -5.81
CA TYR A 95 -4.65 3.17 -6.60
C TYR A 95 -4.44 2.82 -8.06
N GLY A 96 -5.49 2.31 -8.70
CA GLY A 96 -5.52 2.10 -10.13
C GLY A 96 -6.42 0.96 -10.58
N GLN A 97 -6.52 0.74 -11.88
CA GLN A 97 -7.35 -0.30 -12.45
C GLN A 97 -6.88 -1.72 -12.05
N THR A 98 -7.75 -2.71 -12.23
CA THR A 98 -7.39 -4.13 -12.03
C THR A 98 -6.20 -4.51 -12.89
N GLY A 99 -5.25 -5.22 -12.28
CA GLY A 99 -4.04 -5.68 -12.95
C GLY A 99 -3.01 -4.61 -13.24
N ALA A 100 -3.14 -3.37 -12.75
CA ALA A 100 -2.17 -2.30 -13.02
C ALA A 100 -0.89 -2.34 -12.15
N GLY A 101 -0.81 -3.23 -11.16
CA GLY A 101 0.39 -3.38 -10.31
C GLY A 101 0.23 -2.96 -8.85
N LYS A 102 -0.98 -2.60 -8.39
CA LYS A 102 -1.21 -2.18 -6.97
C LYS A 102 -0.66 -3.17 -5.94
N SER A 103 -1.08 -4.45 -6.02
CA SER A 103 -0.64 -5.49 -5.09
C SER A 103 0.85 -5.79 -5.24
N TYR A 104 1.38 -5.70 -6.45
CA TYR A 104 2.81 -5.84 -6.70
C TYR A 104 3.62 -4.71 -6.05
N THR A 105 3.16 -3.45 -6.16
CA THR A 105 3.83 -2.32 -5.49
C THR A 105 3.77 -2.43 -3.97
N MET A 106 2.61 -2.77 -3.39
CA MET A 106 2.45 -2.80 -1.94
C MET A 106 3.03 -4.07 -1.29
N MET A 107 2.74 -5.25 -1.83
CA MET A 107 3.14 -6.54 -1.26
C MET A 107 4.30 -7.18 -2.02
N GLY A 108 4.32 -7.04 -3.35
CA GLY A 108 5.35 -7.64 -4.19
C GLY A 108 5.18 -9.14 -4.39
N LYS A 109 6.28 -9.81 -4.66
CA LYS A 109 6.39 -11.27 -4.72
C LYS A 109 7.34 -11.77 -3.62
N GLN A 110 7.26 -13.07 -3.34
CA GLN A 110 8.18 -13.75 -2.40
C GLN A 110 9.59 -13.97 -2.99
N GLU A 111 9.76 -13.78 -4.31
CA GLU A 111 11.07 -13.84 -4.97
C GLU A 111 12.01 -12.77 -4.39
N PRO A 112 13.29 -13.09 -4.12
CA PRO A 112 14.27 -12.12 -3.65
C PRO A 112 14.33 -10.89 -4.57
N GLY A 113 14.36 -9.69 -3.99
CA GLY A 113 14.37 -8.41 -4.71
C GLY A 113 13.01 -7.95 -5.26
N GLN A 114 11.96 -8.78 -5.16
CA GLN A 114 10.62 -8.46 -5.68
C GLN A 114 9.61 -8.07 -4.59
N GLN A 115 10.04 -8.02 -3.33
CA GLN A 115 9.23 -7.62 -2.17
C GLN A 115 8.73 -6.17 -2.30
N GLY A 116 7.46 -5.93 -1.98
CA GLY A 116 6.84 -4.61 -2.08
C GLY A 116 7.18 -3.68 -0.92
N ILE A 117 6.49 -2.53 -0.88
CA ILE A 117 6.66 -1.52 0.16
C ILE A 117 6.40 -2.08 1.57
N ILE A 118 5.34 -2.88 1.76
CA ILE A 118 4.96 -3.42 3.07
C ILE A 118 6.05 -4.32 3.66
N PRO A 119 6.46 -5.43 3.02
CA PRO A 119 7.49 -6.31 3.60
C PRO A 119 8.83 -5.60 3.80
N GLN A 120 9.26 -4.75 2.86
CA GLN A 120 10.49 -3.97 3.03
C GLN A 120 10.41 -2.99 4.22
N MET A 121 9.25 -2.34 4.42
CA MET A 121 9.02 -1.47 5.58
C MET A 121 9.03 -2.24 6.89
N CYS A 122 8.42 -3.43 6.92
CA CYS A 122 8.42 -4.28 8.10
C CYS A 122 9.84 -4.75 8.46
N GLU A 123 10.64 -5.15 7.46
CA GLU A 123 12.04 -5.54 7.65
C GLU A 123 12.87 -4.37 8.20
N ASP A 124 12.75 -3.19 7.60
CA ASP A 124 13.48 -1.99 8.04
C ASP A 124 13.01 -1.50 9.42
N LEU A 125 11.71 -1.58 9.73
CA LEU A 125 11.16 -1.29 11.06
C LEU A 125 11.86 -2.15 12.12
N PHE A 126 11.85 -3.48 11.93
CA PHE A 126 12.44 -4.38 12.92
C PHE A 126 13.96 -4.24 12.99
N LYS A 127 14.64 -4.02 11.86
CA LYS A 127 16.07 -3.70 11.83
C LYS A 127 16.41 -2.47 12.67
N ARG A 128 15.69 -1.37 12.50
CA ARG A 128 15.92 -0.14 13.28
C ARG A 128 15.62 -0.32 14.76
N THR A 129 14.59 -1.09 15.10
CA THR A 129 14.29 -1.37 16.51
C THR A 129 15.35 -2.25 17.18
N SER A 130 15.98 -3.17 16.44
CA SER A 130 17.03 -4.05 16.98
C SER A 130 18.40 -3.37 17.05
N GLU A 131 18.66 -2.38 16.18
CA GLU A 131 19.85 -1.54 16.21
C GLU A 131 19.79 -0.43 17.27
N ASN A 132 18.65 -0.24 17.95
CA ASN A 132 18.53 0.75 19.02
C ASN A 132 19.42 0.40 20.22
N ILE A 133 20.31 1.33 20.58
CA ILE A 133 21.24 1.21 21.71
C ILE A 133 20.76 1.95 22.96
N ASP A 134 19.68 2.74 22.88
CA ASP A 134 19.16 3.50 24.01
C ASP A 134 18.38 2.58 24.97
N PRO A 135 18.88 2.33 26.19
CA PRO A 135 18.22 1.46 27.16
C PRO A 135 16.91 2.05 27.73
N GLU A 136 16.68 3.36 27.57
CA GLU A 136 15.44 4.02 28.01
C GLU A 136 14.32 3.87 26.98
N LEU A 137 14.63 3.45 25.76
CA LEU A 137 13.70 3.37 24.66
C LEU A 137 13.37 1.92 24.33
N SER A 138 12.10 1.56 24.43
CA SER A 138 11.58 0.25 24.04
C SER A 138 10.41 0.40 23.06
N TYR A 139 10.11 -0.68 22.36
CA TYR A 139 9.17 -0.67 21.25
C TYR A 139 8.13 -1.77 21.39
N SER A 140 6.90 -1.49 20.98
CA SER A 140 5.88 -2.53 20.75
C SER A 140 5.24 -2.34 19.38
N VAL A 141 5.08 -3.44 18.66
CA VAL A 141 4.51 -3.47 17.32
C VAL A 141 3.28 -4.36 17.33
N GLU A 142 2.14 -3.80 16.92
CA GLU A 142 0.90 -4.55 16.71
C GLU A 142 0.46 -4.46 15.26
N VAL A 143 -0.09 -5.55 14.73
CA VAL A 143 -0.50 -5.65 13.33
C VAL A 143 -1.97 -6.02 13.24
N SER A 144 -2.67 -5.40 12.29
CA SER A 144 -3.99 -5.82 11.85
C SER A 144 -4.05 -5.87 10.33
N PHE A 145 -4.81 -6.81 9.80
CA PHE A 145 -5.00 -6.95 8.36
C PHE A 145 -6.48 -7.23 8.08
N MET A 146 -7.11 -6.35 7.32
CA MET A 146 -8.53 -6.47 7.00
C MET A 146 -8.80 -6.27 5.52
N GLU A 147 -9.96 -6.76 5.09
CA GLU A 147 -10.49 -6.55 3.76
C GLU A 147 -11.85 -5.86 3.85
N ILE A 148 -12.08 -4.87 3.02
CA ILE A 148 -13.36 -4.18 2.86
C ILE A 148 -13.90 -4.53 1.49
N TYR A 149 -15.07 -5.16 1.46
CA TYR A 149 -15.75 -5.54 0.24
C TYR A 149 -17.25 -5.26 0.38
N CYS A 150 -17.82 -4.48 -0.55
CA CYS A 150 -19.22 -4.06 -0.50
C CYS A 150 -19.63 -3.49 0.88
N GLU A 151 -18.85 -2.54 1.41
CA GLU A 151 -19.08 -1.89 2.72
C GLU A 151 -19.04 -2.86 3.94
N ARG A 152 -18.61 -4.12 3.74
CA ARG A 152 -18.45 -5.12 4.80
C ARG A 152 -16.96 -5.32 5.09
N VAL A 153 -16.60 -5.28 6.36
CA VAL A 153 -15.22 -5.48 6.81
C VAL A 153 -15.02 -6.94 7.22
N ARG A 154 -13.90 -7.53 6.82
CA ARG A 154 -13.50 -8.89 7.20
C ARG A 154 -12.09 -8.86 7.78
N ASP A 155 -11.88 -9.56 8.88
CA ASP A 155 -10.56 -9.80 9.45
C ASP A 155 -9.82 -10.87 8.63
N LEU A 156 -8.64 -10.56 8.12
CA LEU A 156 -7.81 -11.48 7.36
C LEU A 156 -6.87 -12.30 8.25
N LEU A 157 -6.67 -11.93 9.52
CA LEU A 157 -5.81 -12.63 10.47
C LEU A 157 -6.60 -13.58 11.37
N ASN A 158 -7.93 -13.47 11.39
CA ASN A 158 -8.80 -14.35 12.18
C ASN A 158 -9.68 -15.25 11.30
N PRO A 159 -9.25 -16.49 11.00
CA PRO A 159 -10.05 -17.41 10.20
C PRO A 159 -11.35 -17.85 10.88
N LYS A 160 -11.46 -17.69 12.21
CA LYS A 160 -12.68 -18.00 12.97
C LYS A 160 -13.71 -16.86 12.91
N SER A 161 -13.34 -15.68 12.40
CA SER A 161 -14.26 -14.56 12.26
C SER A 161 -15.37 -14.91 11.27
N LYS A 162 -16.54 -15.26 11.83
CA LYS A 162 -17.75 -15.61 11.08
C LYS A 162 -18.62 -14.37 10.96
N GLY A 163 -18.42 -13.60 9.89
CA GLY A 163 -19.29 -12.47 9.57
C GLY A 163 -18.52 -11.22 9.17
N ALA A 164 -19.28 -10.16 8.92
CA ALA A 164 -18.71 -8.85 8.67
C ALA A 164 -18.55 -8.12 10.01
N LEU A 165 -17.35 -7.59 10.25
CA LEU A 165 -17.06 -6.72 11.38
C LEU A 165 -17.76 -5.37 11.18
N ARG A 166 -18.13 -4.75 12.30
CA ARG A 166 -18.82 -3.45 12.32
C ARG A 166 -17.80 -2.33 12.42
N VAL A 167 -17.98 -1.31 11.59
CA VAL A 167 -17.29 -0.03 11.75
C VAL A 167 -18.05 0.80 12.77
N ARG A 168 -17.34 1.31 13.77
CA ARG A 168 -17.86 2.20 14.82
C ARG A 168 -17.01 3.47 14.90
N GLU A 169 -17.51 4.48 15.59
CA GLU A 169 -16.80 5.74 15.81
C GLU A 169 -16.68 5.98 17.31
N HIS A 170 -15.44 6.13 17.79
CA HIS A 170 -15.16 6.50 19.17
C HIS A 170 -15.08 8.03 19.28
N PRO A 171 -15.69 8.68 20.28
CA PRO A 171 -15.74 10.13 20.38
C PRO A 171 -14.37 10.83 20.38
N ILE A 172 -13.33 10.14 20.85
CA ILE A 172 -11.96 10.69 20.98
C ILE A 172 -10.99 10.09 19.94
N MET A 173 -11.13 8.80 19.63
CA MET A 173 -10.16 8.07 18.79
C MET A 173 -10.57 8.06 17.31
N GLY A 174 -11.81 8.46 17.00
CA GLY A 174 -12.38 8.39 15.67
C GLY A 174 -12.80 6.98 15.25
N PRO A 175 -12.86 6.70 13.94
CA PRO A 175 -13.40 5.45 13.42
C PRO A 175 -12.51 4.24 13.72
N TYR A 176 -13.11 3.14 14.17
CA TYR A 176 -12.46 1.86 14.41
C TYR A 176 -13.34 0.69 13.95
N VAL A 177 -12.73 -0.48 13.82
CA VAL A 177 -13.43 -1.72 13.49
C VAL A 177 -13.54 -2.53 14.77
N GLU A 178 -14.78 -2.78 15.19
CA GLU A 178 -15.08 -3.61 16.35
C GLU A 178 -14.63 -5.06 16.09
N ASP A 179 -14.02 -5.67 17.10
CA ASP A 179 -13.51 -7.06 17.07
C ASP A 179 -12.44 -7.36 16.01
N LEU A 180 -11.80 -6.33 15.41
CA LEU A 180 -10.66 -6.52 14.53
C LEU A 180 -9.44 -6.99 15.32
N SER A 181 -8.83 -8.10 14.91
CA SER A 181 -7.63 -8.64 15.56
C SER A 181 -6.46 -7.67 15.45
N LYS A 182 -5.85 -7.38 16.58
CA LYS A 182 -4.55 -6.69 16.70
C LYS A 182 -3.59 -7.66 17.35
N LEU A 183 -2.60 -8.11 16.60
CA LEU A 183 -1.65 -9.12 17.03
C LEU A 183 -0.31 -8.47 17.31
N ALA A 184 0.20 -8.62 18.54
CA ALA A 184 1.54 -8.20 18.89
C ALA A 184 2.56 -9.08 18.16
N VAL A 185 3.60 -8.45 17.60
CA VAL A 185 4.68 -9.12 16.86
C VAL A 185 6.03 -8.66 17.42
N THR A 186 6.98 -9.58 17.51
CA THR A 186 8.31 -9.34 18.11
C THR A 186 9.46 -9.45 17.11
N SER A 187 9.19 -9.98 15.91
CA SER A 187 10.18 -10.15 14.86
C SER A 187 9.59 -9.90 13.47
N TYR A 188 10.49 -9.71 12.49
CA TYR A 188 10.11 -9.67 11.09
C TYR A 188 9.47 -10.99 10.62
N ASP A 189 9.91 -12.12 11.15
CA ASP A 189 9.34 -13.43 10.82
C ASP A 189 7.87 -13.52 11.28
N ASP A 190 7.56 -13.04 12.50
CA ASP A 190 6.18 -13.03 13.01
C ASP A 190 5.24 -12.25 12.09
N ILE A 191 5.62 -11.04 11.69
CA ILE A 191 4.80 -10.18 10.82
C ILE A 191 4.72 -10.72 9.39
N ARG A 192 5.79 -11.35 8.88
CA ARG A 192 5.79 -12.01 7.57
C ARG A 192 4.76 -13.15 7.54
N ASP A 193 4.76 -14.00 8.56
CA ASP A 193 3.84 -15.13 8.63
C ASP A 193 2.37 -14.65 8.70
N LEU A 194 2.10 -13.53 9.40
CA LEU A 194 0.78 -12.88 9.39
C LEU A 194 0.40 -12.29 8.02
N MET A 195 1.34 -11.66 7.31
CA MET A 195 1.11 -11.17 5.96
C MET A 195 0.75 -12.31 5.00
N ASP A 196 1.51 -13.41 5.03
CA ASP A 196 1.27 -14.59 4.21
C ASP A 196 -0.08 -15.24 4.53
N ALA A 197 -0.42 -15.38 5.82
CA ALA A 197 -1.72 -15.89 6.25
C ALA A 197 -2.88 -15.03 5.73
N GLY A 198 -2.79 -13.70 5.86
CA GLY A 198 -3.82 -12.79 5.37
C GLY A 198 -3.94 -12.77 3.85
N ASN A 199 -2.81 -12.81 3.12
CA ASN A 199 -2.80 -12.92 1.67
C ASN A 199 -3.44 -14.24 1.19
N LYS A 200 -3.16 -15.35 1.87
CA LYS A 200 -3.79 -16.64 1.60
C LYS A 200 -5.31 -16.58 1.83
N ALA A 201 -5.76 -15.94 2.91
CA ALA A 201 -7.18 -15.76 3.20
C ALA A 201 -7.92 -14.98 2.08
N ARG A 202 -7.28 -13.96 1.50
CA ARG A 202 -7.83 -13.21 0.35
C ARG A 202 -7.94 -14.07 -0.90
N THR A 203 -6.91 -14.86 -1.21
CA THR A 203 -6.90 -15.72 -2.41
C THR A 203 -7.98 -16.78 -2.34
N VAL A 204 -8.17 -17.44 -1.19
CA VAL A 204 -9.23 -18.45 -0.98
C VAL A 204 -10.64 -17.86 -1.13
N ALA A 205 -10.83 -16.59 -0.73
CA ALA A 205 -12.11 -15.91 -0.94
C ALA A 205 -12.40 -15.70 -2.44
N ALA A 206 -11.37 -15.43 -3.25
CA ALA A 206 -11.50 -15.25 -4.69
C ALA A 206 -11.80 -16.55 -5.44
N THR A 207 -11.34 -17.71 -4.95
CA THR A 207 -11.62 -19.02 -5.60
C THR A 207 -13.06 -19.49 -5.37
N ASN A 208 -13.70 -19.06 -4.27
CA ASN A 208 -15.01 -19.58 -3.88
C ASN A 208 -16.20 -18.81 -4.46
N MET A 209 -16.04 -17.55 -4.89
CA MET A 209 -17.11 -16.76 -5.51
C MET A 209 -16.56 -15.38 -5.95
N ASN A 210 -16.61 -15.08 -7.24
CA ASN A 210 -16.15 -13.82 -7.88
C ASN A 210 -14.65 -13.50 -7.70
N GLU A 211 -14.05 -12.74 -8.64
CA GLU A 211 -12.72 -12.14 -8.48
C GLU A 211 -12.73 -11.07 -7.36
N THR A 212 -12.93 -11.50 -6.11
CA THR A 212 -13.15 -10.61 -4.97
C THR A 212 -11.89 -9.79 -4.68
N SER A 213 -10.70 -10.35 -4.90
CA SER A 213 -9.42 -9.64 -4.74
C SER A 213 -9.28 -8.41 -5.64
N SER A 214 -10.01 -8.36 -6.76
CA SER A 214 -10.02 -7.24 -7.71
C SER A 214 -11.16 -6.26 -7.47
N ARG A 215 -11.98 -6.43 -6.43
CA ARG A 215 -13.08 -5.52 -6.08
C ARG A 215 -13.10 -5.16 -4.59
N SER A 216 -12.21 -5.77 -3.81
CA SER A 216 -12.01 -5.48 -2.41
C SER A 216 -10.86 -4.51 -2.18
N HIS A 217 -10.87 -3.94 -0.99
CA HIS A 217 -9.85 -3.07 -0.43
C HIS A 217 -9.16 -3.82 0.70
N ALA A 218 -7.92 -4.27 0.52
CA ALA A 218 -7.16 -4.80 1.64
C ALA A 218 -6.44 -3.67 2.35
N VAL A 219 -6.42 -3.69 3.67
CA VAL A 219 -5.82 -2.68 4.54
C VAL A 219 -4.92 -3.37 5.55
N PHE A 220 -3.61 -3.22 5.37
CA PHE A 220 -2.61 -3.64 6.32
C PHE A 220 -2.25 -2.48 7.24
N THR A 221 -2.39 -2.65 8.55
CA THR A 221 -2.12 -1.62 9.56
C THR A 221 -1.09 -2.08 10.58
N ILE A 222 -0.06 -1.26 10.77
CA ILE A 222 0.94 -1.41 11.82
C ILE A 222 0.72 -0.29 12.85
N VAL A 223 0.52 -0.66 14.11
CA VAL A 223 0.57 0.25 15.26
C VAL A 223 1.95 0.08 15.88
N PHE A 224 2.74 1.13 15.82
CA PHE A 224 4.09 1.20 16.36
C PHE A 224 4.07 2.13 17.57
N THR A 225 4.42 1.61 18.73
CA THR A 225 4.49 2.39 19.97
C THR A 225 5.93 2.43 20.47
N GLN A 226 6.39 3.63 20.77
CA GLN A 226 7.69 3.90 21.38
C GLN A 226 7.47 4.26 22.84
N HIS A 227 8.08 3.50 23.73
CA HIS A 227 8.01 3.66 25.17
C HIS A 227 9.34 4.20 25.66
N ARG A 228 9.33 5.42 26.22
CA ARG A 228 10.54 6.04 26.78
C ARG A 228 10.42 6.18 28.29
N ARG A 229 11.34 5.56 29.02
CA ARG A 229 11.45 5.65 30.47
C ARG A 229 12.22 6.90 30.89
N ASP A 230 11.60 7.75 31.69
CA ASP A 230 12.28 8.88 32.33
C ASP A 230 12.90 8.42 33.65
N GLN A 231 14.24 8.41 33.73
CA GLN A 231 14.97 8.02 34.93
C GLN A 231 14.73 8.93 36.14
N MET A 232 14.37 10.20 35.92
CA MET A 232 14.20 11.15 37.01
C MET A 232 12.86 10.96 37.73
N THR A 233 11.82 10.56 36.98
CA THR A 233 10.46 10.41 37.50
C THR A 233 10.03 8.94 37.65
N ASN A 234 10.79 7.99 37.10
CA ASN A 234 10.37 6.58 36.92
C ASN A 234 9.02 6.45 36.21
N LEU A 235 8.68 7.42 35.35
CA LEU A 235 7.48 7.40 34.52
C LEU A 235 7.85 6.96 33.10
N ASP A 236 7.01 6.13 32.50
CA ASP A 236 7.11 5.74 31.11
C ASP A 236 6.22 6.69 30.27
N THR A 237 6.78 7.24 29.20
CA THR A 237 6.08 8.07 28.22
C THR A 237 5.83 7.25 26.96
N GLU A 238 4.61 7.27 26.46
CA GLU A 238 4.22 6.51 25.27
C GLU A 238 4.00 7.43 24.07
N LYS A 239 4.59 7.04 22.94
CA LYS A 239 4.34 7.66 21.64
C LYS A 239 3.79 6.60 20.70
N VAL A 240 2.48 6.66 20.45
CA VAL A 240 1.78 5.71 19.58
C VAL A 240 1.68 6.29 18.17
N CYS A 241 2.02 5.48 17.18
CA CYS A 241 2.18 5.90 15.79
C CYS A 241 1.58 4.83 14.87
N VAL A 242 0.69 5.22 13.96
CA VAL A 242 0.12 4.29 12.98
C VAL A 242 0.96 4.36 11.71
N CYS A 243 1.81 3.34 11.50
CA CYS A 243 2.90 3.35 10.52
C CYS A 243 2.46 2.96 9.11
N LEU A 244 1.33 2.30 8.91
CA LEU A 244 0.88 2.01 7.56
C LEU A 244 -0.62 1.80 7.51
N ARG A 245 -1.26 2.22 6.43
CA ARG A 245 -2.60 1.80 6.03
C ARG A 245 -2.58 1.57 4.54
N ALA A 246 -2.13 0.39 4.14
CA ALA A 246 -1.96 0.06 2.73
C ALA A 246 -3.29 -0.37 2.11
N CYS A 247 -3.99 0.51 1.39
CA CYS A 247 -5.20 0.15 0.65
C CYS A 247 -4.91 -0.18 -0.83
N THR A 248 -5.31 -1.36 -1.30
CA THR A 248 -5.41 -1.64 -2.74
C THR A 248 -6.81 -1.36 -3.23
N CYS A 249 -7.07 -0.17 -3.78
CA CYS A 249 -8.39 0.19 -4.31
C CYS A 249 -8.58 -0.33 -5.72
N THR A 250 -9.70 -0.99 -5.98
CA THR A 250 -10.05 -1.44 -7.34
C THR A 250 -11.46 -1.01 -7.67
N CYS A 251 -11.63 0.24 -8.07
CA CYS A 251 -12.94 0.77 -8.46
C CYS A 251 -12.81 1.60 -9.74
N ALA A 252 -13.49 1.14 -10.79
CA ALA A 252 -13.92 1.96 -11.92
C ALA A 252 -15.26 2.67 -11.63
N SER A 253 -15.78 2.58 -10.40
CA SER A 253 -17.06 3.14 -9.97
C SER A 253 -16.91 4.02 -8.73
N THR A 254 -17.50 5.21 -8.79
CA THR A 254 -17.39 6.38 -7.91
C THR A 254 -17.92 6.23 -6.47
N SER A 255 -18.14 5.03 -5.94
CA SER A 255 -18.64 4.83 -4.58
C SER A 255 -17.51 4.56 -3.59
N VAL A 256 -16.95 5.64 -3.01
CA VAL A 256 -15.93 5.59 -1.94
C VAL A 256 -16.49 5.92 -0.53
N PRO A 257 -17.71 5.55 -0.07
CA PRO A 257 -18.18 6.01 1.23
C PRO A 257 -17.52 5.32 2.44
N VAL A 258 -17.45 3.98 2.55
CA VAL A 258 -16.84 3.35 3.74
C VAL A 258 -15.32 3.44 3.76
N CYS A 259 -14.65 3.35 2.61
CA CYS A 259 -13.20 3.55 2.58
C CYS A 259 -12.85 4.99 2.99
N VAL A 260 -13.67 6.00 2.68
CA VAL A 260 -13.46 7.37 3.20
C VAL A 260 -13.85 7.48 4.67
N ARG A 261 -14.98 6.89 5.10
CA ARG A 261 -15.42 6.97 6.51
C ARG A 261 -14.49 6.28 7.50
N VAL A 262 -13.86 5.18 7.10
CA VAL A 262 -12.87 4.49 7.95
C VAL A 262 -11.50 5.17 7.85
N PHE A 263 -11.19 5.89 6.76
CA PHE A 263 -9.81 6.33 6.43
C PHE A 263 -9.57 7.83 6.32
N VAL A 264 -10.55 8.71 6.44
CA VAL A 264 -10.29 10.14 6.64
C VAL A 264 -10.02 10.39 8.12
N CYS A 265 -8.88 9.90 8.57
CA CYS A 265 -8.13 10.54 9.64
C CYS A 265 -7.12 11.47 8.96
N SER A 266 -6.76 12.59 9.59
CA SER A 266 -6.01 13.73 9.04
C SER A 266 -4.56 13.46 8.54
N CYS A 267 -4.25 12.24 8.11
CA CYS A 267 -2.90 11.68 8.02
C CYS A 267 -2.57 11.06 6.65
N VAL A 268 -3.36 11.30 5.59
CA VAL A 268 -3.01 10.81 4.24
C VAL A 268 -1.76 11.56 3.77
N ARG A 269 -0.64 10.85 3.61
CA ARG A 269 0.65 11.44 3.21
C ARG A 269 1.12 11.00 1.83
N VAL A 270 0.74 9.81 1.32
CA VAL A 270 1.19 9.36 0.00
C VAL A 270 0.13 8.60 -0.79
N PHE A 271 0.01 8.93 -2.08
CA PHE A 271 -0.80 8.25 -3.07
C PHE A 271 0.07 7.69 -4.19
N VAL A 272 0.14 6.36 -4.33
CA VAL A 272 0.82 5.70 -5.44
C VAL A 272 -0.23 5.24 -6.45
N CYS A 273 -0.37 5.99 -7.54
CA CYS A 273 -1.30 5.68 -8.61
C CYS A 273 -0.61 4.77 -9.65
N SER A 274 -0.87 3.47 -9.58
CA SER A 274 -0.55 2.52 -10.64
C SER A 274 -1.69 2.52 -11.66
N CYS A 275 -1.79 3.53 -12.53
CA CYS A 275 -2.94 3.62 -13.43
C CYS A 275 -2.64 4.38 -14.73
N VAL A 276 -2.35 3.67 -15.82
CA VAL A 276 -2.92 4.01 -17.14
C VAL A 276 -3.02 2.76 -18.02
N ARG A 277 -4.23 2.36 -18.42
CA ARG A 277 -4.47 1.58 -19.64
C ARG A 277 -5.68 2.17 -20.37
N VAL A 278 -5.43 2.79 -21.51
CA VAL A 278 -6.45 2.99 -22.55
C VAL A 278 -6.22 1.88 -23.56
N LEU A 279 -6.89 0.74 -23.39
CA LEU A 279 -6.97 -0.26 -24.46
C LEU A 279 -8.32 -0.13 -25.15
N LEU A 280 -8.25 0.13 -26.45
CA LEU A 280 -9.34 -0.06 -27.36
C LEU A 280 -9.02 -1.29 -28.21
N PHE A 281 -9.86 -2.31 -28.07
CA PHE A 281 -9.95 -3.38 -29.04
C PHE A 281 -10.37 -2.78 -30.37
N ASN A 282 -9.57 -3.02 -31.41
CA ASN A 282 -10.04 -2.93 -32.79
C ASN A 282 -10.61 -4.32 -33.11
N PRO A 283 -11.94 -4.53 -33.18
CA PRO A 283 -12.43 -5.67 -33.95
C PRO A 283 -12.20 -5.33 -35.42
N LEU A 284 -11.34 -6.11 -36.07
CA LEU A 284 -11.27 -6.19 -37.52
C LEU A 284 -12.69 -6.47 -38.08
N ARG A 285 -12.95 -5.90 -39.27
CA ARG A 285 -14.03 -6.37 -40.15
C ARG A 285 -13.94 -7.86 -40.38
#